data_AF-A0A0S8HX94-F1
#
_entry.id   AF-A0A0S8HX94-F1
#
_cell.length_a   1.000
_cell.length_b   1.000
_cell.length_c   1.000
_cell.angle_alpha   90.00
_cell.angle_beta   90.00
_cell.angle_gamma   90.00
#
_symmetry.space_group_name_H-M   'P 1'
#
loop_
_entity.id
_entity.type
_entity.pdbx_description
1 polymer ?
#
loop_
_entity_poly.entity_id
_entity_poly.type
_entity_poly.pdbx_seq_one_letter_code
_entity_poly.pdbx_strand_id
1 'polypeptide(L)' 'MDCIKKIEEICDRLGEDIDSEWCKKLKEHLKDCPVCCAYVDTIKKTVELYKVLPEADLSEEVQERLRKTLKLSL' A
#
# COMPACT_ATOMS: atom_id res chain seq x y z
N MET A 1 -3.22 18.53 -7.19
CA MET A 1 -3.07 18.13 -5.79
C MET A 1 -4.46 17.74 -5.31
N ASP A 2 -4.78 16.46 -5.40
CA ASP A 2 -6.14 15.95 -5.16
C ASP A 2 -6.02 14.75 -4.22
N CYS A 3 -5.65 15.00 -2.95
CA CYS A 3 -5.41 13.94 -1.96
C CYS A 3 -6.69 13.16 -1.63
N ILE A 4 -7.86 13.75 -1.90
CA ILE A 4 -9.18 13.13 -1.70
C ILE A 4 -9.39 11.97 -2.68
N LYS A 5 -8.98 12.08 -3.95
CA LYS A 5 -9.03 10.93 -4.88
C LYS A 5 -8.02 9.83 -4.53
N LYS A 6 -6.93 10.21 -3.85
CA LYS A 6 -5.85 9.29 -3.47
C LYS A 6 -6.18 8.48 -2.21
N ILE A 7 -7.12 8.93 -1.40
CA ILE A 7 -7.46 8.26 -0.13
C ILE A 7 -8.32 7.01 -0.36
N GLU A 8 -9.11 6.97 -1.43
CA GLU A 8 -9.88 5.78 -1.84
C GLU A 8 -8.91 4.66 -2.19
N GLU A 9 -7.89 4.98 -3.01
CA GLU A 9 -6.80 4.07 -3.33
C GLU A 9 -6.03 3.61 -2.07
N ILE A 10 -5.89 4.46 -1.05
CA ILE A 10 -5.16 4.11 0.18
C ILE A 10 -6.01 3.21 1.09
N CYS A 11 -7.28 3.52 1.29
CA CYS A 11 -8.21 2.69 2.06
C CYS A 11 -8.31 1.28 1.46
N ASP A 12 -8.50 1.20 0.13
CA ASP A 12 -8.51 -0.07 -0.60
C ASP A 12 -7.19 -0.83 -0.43
N ARG A 13 -6.05 -0.13 -0.53
CA ARG A 13 -4.72 -0.75 -0.43
C ARG A 13 -4.32 -1.17 0.97
N LEU A 14 -4.90 -0.58 2.01
CA LEU A 14 -4.70 -0.98 3.39
C LEU A 14 -5.58 -2.18 3.78
N GLY A 15 -6.45 -2.65 2.87
CA GLY A 15 -7.35 -3.78 3.12
C GLY A 15 -8.47 -3.45 4.10
N GLU A 16 -8.68 -2.17 4.39
CA GLU A 16 -9.80 -1.69 5.18
C GLU A 16 -10.99 -1.44 4.26
N ASP A 17 -12.20 -1.66 4.77
CA ASP A 17 -13.41 -1.28 4.05
C ASP A 17 -13.40 0.24 3.83
N ILE A 18 -13.59 0.68 2.59
CA ILE A 18 -13.65 2.10 2.22
C ILE A 18 -14.78 2.84 2.93
N ASP A 19 -15.83 2.11 3.34
CA ASP A 19 -16.97 2.60 4.12
C ASP A 19 -16.76 2.51 5.64
N SER A 20 -15.60 2.03 6.09
CA SER A 20 -15.24 2.03 7.50
C SER A 20 -15.27 3.44 8.07
N GLU A 21 -15.72 3.55 9.33
CA GLU A 21 -15.74 4.82 10.06
C GLU A 21 -14.35 5.48 10.14
N TRP A 22 -13.30 4.65 10.07
CA TRP A 22 -11.93 5.13 10.03
C TRP A 22 -11.60 5.83 8.71
N CYS A 23 -11.94 5.23 7.57
CA CYS A 23 -11.72 5.82 6.25
C CYS A 23 -12.49 7.12 6.05
N LYS A 24 -13.71 7.23 6.59
CA LYS A 24 -14.47 8.50 6.58
C LYS A 24 -13.79 9.61 7.37
N LYS A 25 -13.36 9.32 8.60
CA LYS A 25 -12.63 10.30 9.44
C LYS A 25 -11.32 10.75 8.82
N LEU A 26 -10.61 9.83 8.19
CA LEU A 26 -9.37 10.15 7.48
C LEU A 26 -9.64 11.01 6.23
N LYS A 27 -10.68 10.69 5.46
CA LYS A 27 -11.16 11.51 4.34
C LYS A 27 -11.46 12.94 4.77
N GLU A 28 -12.14 13.12 5.90
CA GLU A 28 -12.45 14.45 6.45
C GLU A 28 -11.19 15.19 6.87
N HIS A 29 -10.30 14.55 7.63
CA HIS A 29 -9.05 15.18 8.09
C HIS A 29 -8.19 15.69 6.92
N LEU A 30 -8.10 14.91 5.83
CA LEU A 30 -7.29 15.27 4.68
C LEU A 30 -7.89 16.40 3.83
N LYS A 31 -9.17 16.73 3.96
CA LYS A 31 -9.74 17.91 3.29
C LYS A 31 -9.11 19.21 3.79
N ASP A 32 -8.85 19.27 5.10
CA ASP A 32 -8.47 20.52 5.77
C ASP A 32 -7.00 20.55 6.24
N CYS A 33 -6.26 19.44 6.10
CA CYS A 33 -4.87 19.32 6.57
C CYS A 33 -3.86 19.16 5.42
N PRO A 34 -3.25 20.25 4.92
CA PRO A 34 -2.28 20.20 3.82
C PRO A 34 -1.00 19.43 4.19
N VAL A 35 -0.61 19.44 5.46
CA VAL A 35 0.57 18.71 5.96
C VAL A 35 0.38 17.20 5.79
N CYS A 36 -0.79 16.67 6.19
CA CYS A 36 -1.08 15.25 6.05
C CYS A 36 -1.25 14.84 4.59
N CYS A 37 -1.81 15.70 3.72
CA CYS A 37 -1.84 15.42 2.28
C CYS A 37 -0.43 15.32 1.67
N ALA A 38 0.51 16.19 2.08
CA ALA A 38 1.90 16.10 1.64
C ALA A 38 2.59 14.82 2.15
N TYR A 39 2.29 14.39 3.37
CA TYR A 39 2.80 13.14 3.94
C TYR A 39 2.30 11.91 3.16
N VAL A 40 0.99 11.85 2.88
CA VAL A 40 0.37 10.82 2.04
C VAL A 40 1.03 10.75 0.66
N ASP A 41 1.25 11.90 0.03
CA ASP A 41 1.92 11.97 -1.26
C ASP A 41 3.36 11.43 -1.21
N THR A 42 4.05 11.61 -0.08
CA THR A 42 5.40 11.09 0.13
C THR A 42 5.38 9.57 0.24
N ILE A 43 4.46 8.99 1.03
CA ILE A 43 4.30 7.53 1.14
C ILE A 43 4.00 6.92 -0.23
N LYS A 44 3.11 7.55 -1.01
CA LYS A 44 2.77 7.08 -2.36
C LYS A 44 4.00 7.01 -3.26
N LYS A 45 4.81 8.07 -3.28
CA LYS A 45 6.08 8.08 -4.03
C LYS A 45 7.02 6.99 -3.57
N THR A 46 7.14 6.76 -2.26
CA THR A 46 7.94 5.66 -1.73
C THR A 46 7.47 4.32 -2.29
N VAL A 47 6.16 4.03 -2.24
CA VAL A 47 5.61 2.80 -2.84
C VAL A 47 5.93 2.71 -4.34
N GLU A 48 5.70 3.78 -5.09
CA GLU A 48 5.98 3.82 -6.54
C GLU A 48 7.45 3.48 -6.83
N LEU A 49 8.38 4.00 -6.03
CA LEU A 49 9.80 3.64 -6.12
C LEU A 49 10.03 2.16 -5.84
N TYR A 50 9.43 1.60 -4.80
CA TYR A 50 9.56 0.16 -4.49
C TYR A 50 9.01 -0.74 -5.60
N LYS A 51 7.92 -0.35 -6.27
CA LYS A 51 7.30 -1.13 -7.35
C LYS A 51 8.18 -1.26 -8.60
N VAL A 52 9.09 -0.33 -8.84
CA VAL A 52 9.99 -0.33 -10.00
C VAL A 52 11.38 -0.87 -9.67
N LEU A 53 11.62 -1.26 -8.42
CA LEU A 53 12.86 -1.95 -8.07
C LEU A 53 12.90 -3.30 -8.79
N PRO A 54 14.07 -3.72 -9.27
CA PRO A 54 14.22 -5.04 -9.86
C PRO A 54 13.82 -6.10 -8.84
N GLU A 55 13.15 -7.15 -9.32
CA GLU A 55 12.85 -8.31 -8.49
C GLU A 55 14.15 -8.87 -7.90
N ALA A 56 14.11 -9.20 -6.61
CA ALA A 56 15.24 -9.86 -5.98
C ALA A 56 15.38 -11.25 -6.61
N ASP A 57 16.57 -11.54 -7.14
CA ASP A 57 16.87 -12.84 -7.71
C ASP A 57 17.00 -13.84 -6.54
N LEU A 58 15.89 -14.52 -6.23
CA LEU A 58 15.83 -15.52 -5.17
C LEU A 58 16.38 -16.82 -5.71
N SER A 59 17.37 -17.40 -5.02
CA SER A 59 17.87 -18.71 -5.41
C SER A 59 16.76 -19.76 -5.38
N GLU A 60 16.83 -20.72 -6.31
CA GLU A 60 15.89 -21.85 -6.39
C GLU A 60 15.73 -22.58 -5.05
N GLU A 61 16.81 -22.67 -4.27
CA GLU A 61 16.76 -23.27 -2.92
C GLU A 61 15.81 -22.53 -1.98
N VAL A 62 15.84 -21.19 -1.98
CA VAL A 62 14.97 -20.35 -1.15
C VAL A 62 13.52 -20.46 -1.63
N GLN A 63 13.30 -20.45 -2.95
CA GLN A 63 11.97 -20.62 -3.53
C GLN A 63 11.35 -21.96 -3.16
N GLU A 64 12.13 -23.04 -3.24
CA GLU A 64 11.69 -24.40 -2.93
C GLU A 64 11.38 -24.58 -1.44
N ARG A 65 12.23 -24.03 -0.56
CA ARG A 65 11.96 -24.00 0.88
C ARG A 65 10.65 -23.26 1.19
N LEU A 66 10.43 -22.10 0.57
CA LEU A 66 9.21 -21.32 0.77
C LEU A 66 7.96 -22.09 0.31
N ARG A 67 7.99 -22.70 -0.88
CA ARG A 67 6.87 -23.51 -1.41
C ARG A 67 6.50 -24.65 -0.46
N LYS A 68 7.50 -25.38 0.05
CA LYS A 68 7.31 -26.43 1.05
C LYS A 68 6.69 -25.90 2.34
N THR A 69 7.17 -24.77 2.87
CA THR A 69 6.62 -24.15 4.08
C THR A 69 5.17 -23.74 3.91
N LEU A 70 4.82 -23.15 2.75
CA LEU A 70 3.46 -22.72 2.44
C LEU A 70 2.53 -23.89 2.05
N LYS A 71 3.05 -25.13 1.98
CA LYS A 71 2.32 -26.33 1.50
C LYS A 71 1.73 -26.12 0.09
N LEU A 72 2.38 -25.29 -0.71
CA LEU A 72 2.04 -25.08 -2.10
C LEU A 72 2.79 -26.16 -2.90
N SER A 73 2.19 -27.34 -2.98
CA SER A 73 2.68 -28.44 -3.82
C SER A 73 2.18 -28.24 -5.26
N LEU A 74 3.11 -28.27 -6.23
CA LEU A 74 2.83 -28.63 -7.63
C LEU A 74 2.86 -30.15 -7.76
#